data_AF-A0A1D6QCQ8-F1
#
_entry.id   AF-A0A1D6QCQ8-F1
#
_cell.length_a   1.000
_cell.length_b   1.000
_cell.length_c   1.000
_cell.angle_alpha   90.00
_cell.angle_beta   90.00
_cell.angle_gamma   90.00
#
_symmetry.space_group_name_H-M   'P 1'
#
loop_
_entity.id
_entity.type
_entity.pdbx_description
1 polymer ?
#
loop_
_entity_poly.entity_id
_entity_poly.type
_entity_poly.pdbx_seq_one_letter_code
_entity_poly.pdbx_strand_id
1 'polypeptide(L)'
;MNILERHASYLMSGKELSKLVAFVKGTQFDLVEYLQRERQGSARLENFASALELIGQKLQMDTLQSRLDAEFLLAHMCSVKFKEWIVVLATLLRRTEVLVDLFQHDLRLWKAYSITLQSHDVFREYLDLLNILEEQLSSVSDLTLQNGPLS
;
A
#
# COMPACT_ATOMS: atom_id res chain seq x y z
N MET A 1 21.62 -16.67 -3.34
CA MET A 1 20.81 -16.02 -2.29
C MET A 1 21.61 -15.98 -0.99
N ASN A 2 22.00 -14.79 -0.55
CA ASN A 2 22.81 -14.58 0.66
C ASN A 2 21.95 -14.75 1.94
N ILE A 3 22.58 -14.92 3.11
CA ILE A 3 21.90 -15.05 4.41
C ILE A 3 20.97 -13.87 4.70
N LEU A 4 21.36 -12.65 4.30
CA LEU A 4 20.55 -11.44 4.46
C LEU A 4 19.26 -11.51 3.64
N GLU A 5 19.34 -11.94 2.38
CA GLU A 5 18.17 -12.10 1.51
C GLU A 5 17.23 -13.18 2.04
N ARG A 6 17.77 -14.30 2.51
CA ARG A 6 16.96 -15.37 3.14
C ARG A 6 16.21 -14.86 4.36
N HIS A 7 16.87 -14.03 5.18
CA HIS A 7 16.24 -13.43 6.35
C HIS A 7 15.15 -12.43 5.95
N ALA A 8 15.41 -11.55 4.97
CA ALA A 8 14.41 -10.65 4.42
C ALA A 8 13.19 -11.41 3.88
N SER A 9 13.39 -12.48 3.10
CA SER A 9 12.30 -13.35 2.60
C SER A 9 11.53 -14.05 3.71
N TYR A 10 12.19 -14.44 4.79
CA TYR A 10 11.51 -14.99 5.96
C TYR A 10 10.59 -13.95 6.62
N LEU A 11 11.12 -12.74 6.88
CA LEU A 11 10.34 -11.65 7.47
C LEU A 11 9.19 -11.21 6.54
N MET A 12 9.46 -11.10 5.25
CA MET A 12 8.50 -10.64 4.25
C MET A 12 7.38 -11.66 3.99
N SER A 13 7.71 -12.95 3.91
CA SER A 13 6.70 -14.01 3.76
C SER A 13 5.79 -14.06 4.99
N GLY A 14 6.37 -13.94 6.18
CA GLY A 14 5.63 -13.82 7.44
C GLY A 14 4.93 -12.48 7.66
N LYS A 15 5.12 -11.46 6.80
CA LYS A 15 4.57 -10.11 7.00
C LYS A 15 5.00 -9.49 8.34
N GLU A 16 6.22 -9.79 8.78
CA GLU A 16 6.87 -9.27 9.99
C GLU A 16 7.52 -7.89 9.70
N LEU A 17 6.68 -6.91 9.36
CA LEU A 17 7.10 -5.66 8.72
C LEU A 17 7.96 -4.77 9.63
N SER A 18 7.62 -4.61 10.90
CA SER A 18 8.45 -3.81 11.82
C SER A 18 9.85 -4.42 12.02
N LYS A 19 9.93 -5.76 12.03
CA LYS A 19 11.23 -6.47 12.09
C LYS A 19 12.00 -6.31 10.78
N LEU A 20 11.32 -6.33 9.63
CA LEU A 20 11.95 -6.07 8.34
C LEU A 20 12.54 -4.66 8.29
N VAL A 21 11.81 -3.65 8.78
CA VAL A 21 12.32 -2.28 8.83
C VAL A 21 13.51 -2.14 9.78
N ALA A 22 13.44 -2.73 10.97
CA ALA A 22 14.57 -2.75 11.90
C ALA A 22 15.81 -3.43 11.29
N PHE A 23 15.61 -4.55 10.59
CA PHE A 23 16.67 -5.26 9.88
C PHE A 23 17.31 -4.38 8.79
N VAL A 24 16.51 -3.74 7.93
CA VAL A 24 17.00 -2.86 6.86
C VAL A 24 17.80 -1.69 7.44
N LYS A 25 17.27 -1.02 8.47
CA LYS A 25 17.94 0.09 9.16
C LYS A 25 19.25 -0.34 9.83
N GLY A 26 19.34 -1.58 10.32
CA GLY A 26 20.51 -2.10 11.02
C GLY A 26 21.60 -2.72 10.15
N THR A 27 21.31 -3.05 8.88
CA THR A 27 22.21 -3.89 8.06
C THR A 27 22.60 -3.29 6.70
N GLN A 28 22.12 -2.08 6.38
CA GLN A 28 22.27 -1.48 5.04
C GLN A 28 21.74 -2.38 3.90
N PHE A 29 20.81 -3.29 4.20
CA PHE A 29 20.22 -4.18 3.21
C PHE A 29 19.48 -3.39 2.14
N ASP A 30 19.78 -3.64 0.87
CA ASP A 30 19.11 -2.99 -0.25
C ASP A 30 17.69 -3.55 -0.42
N LEU A 31 16.75 -2.91 0.26
CA LEU A 31 15.34 -3.28 0.21
C LEU A 31 14.73 -3.04 -1.18
N VAL A 32 15.20 -2.04 -1.93
CA VAL A 32 14.67 -1.69 -3.26
C VAL A 32 15.00 -2.82 -4.24
N GLU A 33 16.26 -3.23 -4.31
CA GLU A 33 16.71 -4.33 -5.16
C GLU A 33 16.01 -5.65 -4.80
N TYR A 34 15.84 -5.89 -3.50
CA TYR A 34 15.12 -7.07 -3.00
C TYR A 34 13.64 -7.08 -3.43
N LEU A 35 12.90 -5.99 -3.21
CA LEU A 35 11.46 -5.92 -3.52
C LEU A 35 11.18 -6.02 -5.03
N GLN A 36 12.08 -5.52 -5.89
CA GLN A 36 11.96 -5.68 -7.34
C GLN A 36 11.97 -7.15 -7.77
N ARG A 37 12.75 -8.00 -7.08
CA ARG A 37 12.90 -9.43 -7.38
C ARG A 37 11.79 -10.28 -6.77
N GLU A 38 11.30 -9.91 -5.58
CA GLU A 38 10.42 -10.75 -4.77
C GLU A 38 8.92 -10.55 -5.00
N ARG A 39 8.51 -9.78 -6.02
CA ARG A 39 7.09 -9.46 -6.25
C ARG A 39 6.17 -10.68 -6.34
N GLN A 40 6.63 -11.75 -6.99
CA GLN A 40 5.89 -13.01 -7.11
C GLN A 40 6.33 -14.08 -6.08
N GLY A 41 7.27 -13.73 -5.20
CA GLY A 41 7.85 -14.61 -4.19
C GLY A 41 7.34 -14.27 -2.79
N SER A 42 8.25 -14.02 -1.87
CA SER A 42 7.95 -13.78 -0.45
C SER A 42 7.07 -12.53 -0.20
N ALA A 43 7.07 -11.57 -1.12
CA ALA A 43 6.24 -10.38 -1.03
C ALA A 43 4.82 -10.56 -1.60
N ARG A 44 4.48 -11.72 -2.15
CA ARG A 44 3.15 -11.96 -2.72
C ARG A 44 2.04 -11.73 -1.69
N LEU A 45 0.99 -11.05 -2.12
CA LEU A 45 -0.28 -10.91 -1.42
C LEU A 45 -1.32 -11.81 -2.10
N GLU A 46 -2.24 -12.39 -1.33
CA GLU A 46 -3.29 -13.25 -1.88
C GLU A 46 -4.44 -12.44 -2.49
N ASN A 47 -5.06 -11.60 -1.66
CA ASN A 47 -6.06 -10.63 -2.07
C ASN A 47 -5.99 -9.40 -1.17
N PHE A 48 -6.62 -8.30 -1.61
CA PHE A 48 -6.55 -7.03 -0.92
C PHE A 48 -7.18 -7.07 0.49
N ALA A 49 -8.36 -7.66 0.65
CA ALA A 49 -9.06 -7.71 1.94
C ALA A 49 -8.25 -8.46 2.99
N SER A 50 -7.82 -9.70 2.70
CA SER A 50 -7.04 -10.50 3.64
C SER A 50 -5.68 -9.88 3.94
N ALA A 51 -5.05 -9.25 2.94
CA ALA A 51 -3.78 -8.55 3.15
C ALA A 51 -3.94 -7.32 4.05
N LEU A 52 -4.98 -6.50 3.81
CA LEU A 52 -5.25 -5.30 4.60
C LEU A 52 -5.50 -5.64 6.06
N GLU A 53 -6.36 -6.63 6.31
CA GLU A 53 -6.67 -7.09 7.67
C GLU A 53 -5.43 -7.68 8.36
N LEU A 54 -4.74 -8.63 7.72
CA LEU A 54 -3.56 -9.27 8.29
C LEU A 54 -2.45 -8.26 8.60
N ILE A 55 -2.13 -7.39 7.64
CA ILE A 55 -1.03 -6.42 7.80
C ILE A 55 -1.40 -5.37 8.85
N GLY A 56 -2.66 -4.91 8.87
CA GLY A 56 -3.15 -3.99 9.91
C GLY A 56 -3.02 -4.58 11.31
N GLN A 57 -3.42 -5.85 11.48
CA GLN A 57 -3.28 -6.57 12.75
C GLN A 57 -1.81 -6.73 13.17
N LYS A 58 -0.92 -7.10 12.23
CA LYS A 58 0.49 -7.36 12.56
C LYS A 58 1.29 -6.09 12.83
N LEU A 59 0.96 -4.98 12.16
CA LEU A 59 1.64 -3.71 12.38
C LEU A 59 1.21 -3.04 13.69
N GLN A 60 -0.02 -3.24 14.19
CA GLN A 60 -0.54 -2.52 15.36
C GLN A 60 -0.44 -1.00 15.15
N MET A 61 -1.35 -0.47 14.34
CA MET A 61 -1.33 0.91 13.84
C MET A 61 -1.63 1.99 14.91
N ASP A 62 -1.83 1.59 16.17
CA ASP A 62 -2.04 2.44 17.34
C ASP A 62 -0.74 3.07 17.86
N THR A 63 0.43 2.49 17.54
CA THR A 63 1.72 3.05 17.97
C THR A 63 2.35 3.98 16.93
N LEU A 64 3.04 5.03 17.39
CA LEU A 64 3.79 5.93 16.52
C LEU A 64 4.88 5.17 15.73
N GLN A 65 5.58 4.24 16.37
CA GLN A 65 6.67 3.49 15.74
C GLN A 65 6.17 2.64 14.58
N SER A 66 5.06 1.93 14.77
CA SER A 66 4.43 1.12 13.71
C SER A 66 4.01 1.97 12.52
N ARG A 67 3.48 3.18 12.76
CA ARG A 67 3.14 4.13 11.69
C ARG A 67 4.39 4.59 10.94
N LEU A 68 5.48 4.90 11.64
CA LEU A 68 6.75 5.29 11.01
C LEU A 68 7.37 4.15 10.19
N ASP A 69 7.26 2.92 10.66
CA ASP A 69 7.75 1.75 9.92
C ASP A 69 6.89 1.48 8.68
N ALA A 70 5.57 1.64 8.78
CA ALA A 70 4.67 1.58 7.63
C ALA A 70 4.94 2.69 6.61
N GLU A 71 5.21 3.94 7.04
CA GLU A 71 5.62 5.04 6.16
C GLU A 71 6.92 4.73 5.42
N PHE A 72 7.91 4.23 6.17
CA PHE A 72 9.19 3.81 5.60
C PHE A 72 8.96 2.78 4.49
N LEU A 73 8.13 1.77 4.75
CA LEU A 73 7.81 0.75 3.76
C LEU A 73 7.03 1.32 2.58
N LEU A 74 6.04 2.19 2.82
CA LEU A 74 5.25 2.82 1.75
C LEU A 74 6.16 3.56 0.77
N ALA A 75 7.13 4.33 1.27
CA ALA A 75 8.09 5.03 0.42
C ALA A 75 8.91 4.06 -0.47
N HIS A 76 9.34 2.91 0.05
CA HIS A 76 10.06 1.90 -0.71
C HIS A 76 9.16 1.15 -1.70
N MET A 77 7.90 0.89 -1.33
CA MET A 77 6.93 0.27 -2.24
C MET A 77 6.59 1.20 -3.41
N CYS A 78 6.48 2.51 -3.14
CA CYS A 78 6.32 3.54 -4.16
C CYS A 78 7.53 3.60 -5.12
N SER A 79 8.76 3.57 -4.60
CA SER A 79 9.97 3.64 -5.44
C SER A 79 10.07 2.47 -6.41
N VAL A 80 9.62 1.28 -5.99
CA VAL A 80 9.56 0.08 -6.84
C VAL A 80 8.19 -0.12 -7.47
N LYS A 81 7.25 0.83 -7.42
CA LYS A 81 5.91 0.76 -8.04
C LYS A 81 5.14 -0.53 -7.72
N PHE A 82 5.22 -1.00 -6.49
CA PHE A 82 4.56 -2.25 -6.06
C PHE A 82 3.10 -2.00 -5.68
N LYS A 83 2.23 -1.85 -6.68
CA LYS A 83 0.84 -1.38 -6.54
C LYS A 83 0.06 -2.06 -5.40
N GLU A 84 0.09 -3.39 -5.30
CA GLU A 84 -0.68 -4.13 -4.29
C GLU A 84 -0.31 -3.72 -2.85
N TRP A 85 0.99 -3.58 -2.58
CA TRP A 85 1.49 -3.12 -1.29
C TRP A 85 1.24 -1.63 -1.05
N ILE A 86 1.36 -0.80 -2.09
CA ILE A 86 1.05 0.63 -2.01
C ILE A 86 -0.40 0.81 -1.56
N VAL A 87 -1.37 0.11 -2.18
CA VAL A 87 -2.79 0.19 -1.80
C VAL A 87 -2.98 -0.16 -0.33
N VAL A 88 -2.39 -1.28 0.13
CA VAL A 88 -2.54 -1.74 1.52
C VAL A 88 -1.96 -0.73 2.50
N LEU A 89 -0.69 -0.35 2.34
CA LEU A 89 -0.02 0.55 3.28
C LEU A 89 -0.62 1.96 3.25
N ALA A 90 -0.94 2.49 2.08
CA ALA A 90 -1.58 3.79 1.95
C ALA A 90 -2.99 3.81 2.56
N THR A 91 -3.73 2.70 2.53
CA THR A 91 -5.02 2.57 3.21
C THR A 91 -4.85 2.58 4.72
N LEU A 92 -3.96 1.75 5.27
CA LEU A 92 -3.66 1.71 6.71
C LEU A 92 -3.17 3.06 7.24
N LEU A 93 -2.35 3.76 6.46
CA LEU A 93 -1.83 5.09 6.80
C LEU A 93 -2.79 6.23 6.45
N ARG A 94 -3.89 5.94 5.75
CA ARG A 94 -4.89 6.89 5.28
C ARG A 94 -4.27 8.02 4.42
N ARG A 95 -3.36 7.64 3.52
CA ARG A 95 -2.62 8.54 2.62
C ARG A 95 -3.43 8.82 1.36
N THR A 96 -4.35 9.76 1.47
CA THR A 96 -5.26 10.15 0.38
C THR A 96 -4.52 10.52 -0.91
N GLU A 97 -3.49 11.36 -0.85
CA GLU A 97 -2.75 11.81 -2.05
C GLU A 97 -2.16 10.64 -2.85
N VAL A 98 -1.59 9.65 -2.15
CA VAL A 98 -1.01 8.45 -2.78
C VAL A 98 -2.10 7.58 -3.41
N LEU A 99 -3.25 7.44 -2.74
CA LEU A 99 -4.38 6.67 -3.24
C LEU A 99 -5.05 7.35 -4.45
N VAL A 100 -5.23 8.67 -4.40
CA VAL A 100 -5.75 9.46 -5.53
C VAL A 100 -4.84 9.30 -6.74
N ASP A 101 -3.52 9.47 -6.57
CA ASP A 101 -2.58 9.31 -7.68
C ASP A 101 -2.60 7.90 -8.29
N LEU A 102 -2.77 6.88 -7.44
CA LEU A 102 -2.88 5.50 -7.89
C LEU A 102 -4.18 5.22 -8.65
N PHE A 103 -5.30 5.74 -8.17
CA PHE A 103 -6.64 5.44 -8.68
C PHE A 103 -7.07 6.31 -9.87
N GLN A 104 -6.59 7.57 -9.95
CA GLN A 104 -6.95 8.47 -11.06
C GLN A 104 -6.54 7.90 -12.43
N HIS A 105 -5.51 7.05 -12.45
CA HIS A 105 -5.02 6.39 -13.65
C HIS A 105 -5.60 4.98 -13.87
N ASP A 106 -6.41 4.46 -12.93
CA ASP A 106 -6.98 3.12 -12.98
C ASP A 106 -8.35 3.05 -12.25
N LEU A 107 -9.39 3.53 -12.91
CA LEU A 107 -10.76 3.52 -12.37
C LEU A 107 -11.33 2.12 -12.13
N ARG A 108 -10.74 1.08 -12.75
CA ARG A 108 -11.14 -0.31 -12.46
C ARG A 108 -10.61 -0.73 -11.10
N LEU A 109 -9.36 -0.39 -10.80
CA LEU A 109 -8.77 -0.58 -9.48
C LEU A 109 -9.54 0.20 -8.41
N TRP A 110 -9.91 1.46 -8.67
CA TRP A 110 -10.78 2.25 -7.78
C TRP A 110 -12.07 1.49 -7.42
N LYS A 111 -12.82 1.03 -8.43
CA LYS A 111 -14.08 0.31 -8.23
C LYS A 111 -13.90 -0.97 -7.42
N ALA A 112 -12.86 -1.76 -7.71
CA ALA A 112 -12.59 -2.98 -6.96
C ALA A 112 -12.23 -2.68 -5.50
N TYR A 113 -11.43 -1.64 -5.26
CA TYR A 113 -11.06 -1.16 -3.93
C TYR A 113 -12.29 -0.69 -3.14
N SER A 114 -13.10 0.19 -3.71
CA SER A 114 -14.27 0.76 -3.03
C SER A 114 -15.32 -0.30 -2.71
N ILE A 115 -15.64 -1.20 -3.65
CA ILE A 115 -16.55 -2.33 -3.40
C ILE A 115 -16.03 -3.21 -2.27
N THR A 116 -14.72 -3.52 -2.26
CA THR A 116 -14.14 -4.38 -1.22
C THR A 116 -14.29 -3.74 0.16
N LEU A 117 -13.93 -2.47 0.32
CA LEU A 117 -14.04 -1.77 1.60
C LEU A 117 -15.50 -1.59 2.05
N GLN A 118 -16.44 -1.41 1.13
CA GLN A 118 -17.87 -1.30 1.45
C GLN A 118 -18.53 -2.64 1.79
N SER A 119 -18.01 -3.76 1.27
CA SER A 119 -18.64 -5.08 1.41
C SER A 119 -18.29 -5.79 2.72
N HIS A 120 -17.32 -5.29 3.49
CA HIS A 120 -16.82 -5.96 4.70
C HIS A 120 -16.92 -5.04 5.92
N ASP A 121 -17.69 -5.43 6.93
CA ASP A 121 -17.90 -4.64 8.16
C ASP A 121 -16.59 -4.32 8.92
N VAL A 122 -15.59 -5.19 8.82
CA VAL A 122 -14.26 -4.97 9.42
C VAL A 122 -13.55 -3.72 8.87
N PHE A 123 -13.92 -3.25 7.69
CA PHE A 123 -13.32 -2.08 7.04
C PHE A 123 -14.14 -0.80 7.20
N ARG A 124 -15.13 -0.79 8.10
CA ARG A 124 -15.99 0.38 8.33
C ARG A 124 -15.22 1.65 8.72
N GLU A 125 -14.06 1.50 9.34
CA GLU A 125 -13.17 2.62 9.70
C GLU A 125 -12.56 3.37 8.50
N TYR A 126 -12.64 2.80 7.29
CA TYR A 126 -12.13 3.41 6.07
C TYR A 126 -13.23 4.06 5.20
N LEU A 127 -14.50 4.04 5.61
CA LEU A 127 -15.59 4.59 4.80
C LEU A 127 -15.51 6.11 4.63
N ASP A 128 -15.02 6.83 5.62
CA ASP A 128 -14.76 8.28 5.49
C ASP A 128 -13.57 8.56 4.56
N LEU A 129 -12.52 7.72 4.57
CA LEU A 129 -11.45 7.76 3.58
C LEU A 129 -12.00 7.54 2.16
N LEU A 130 -12.91 6.58 1.98
CA LEU A 130 -13.57 6.35 0.69
C LEU A 130 -14.33 7.58 0.20
N ASN A 131 -15.06 8.27 1.08
CA ASN A 131 -15.80 9.47 0.69
C ASN A 131 -14.85 10.57 0.21
N ILE A 132 -13.75 10.81 0.93
CA ILE A 132 -12.73 11.78 0.51
C ILE A 132 -12.15 11.42 -0.86
N LEU A 133 -11.87 10.14 -1.10
CA LEU A 133 -11.33 9.67 -2.38
C LEU A 133 -12.33 9.85 -3.53
N GLU A 134 -13.61 9.52 -3.33
CA GLU A 134 -14.66 9.68 -4.34
C GLU A 134 -14.82 11.16 -4.75
N GLU A 135 -14.82 12.09 -3.78
CA GLU A 135 -14.88 13.54 -4.03
C GLU A 135 -13.67 14.00 -4.87
N GLN A 136 -12.46 13.59 -4.48
CA GLN A 136 -11.22 13.98 -5.18
C GLN A 136 -11.17 13.40 -6.61
N LEU A 137 -11.47 12.11 -6.78
CA LEU A 137 -11.43 11.44 -8.08
C LEU A 137 -12.50 11.97 -9.05
N SER A 138 -13.66 12.38 -8.53
CA SER A 138 -14.69 13.05 -9.33
C SER A 138 -14.21 14.42 -9.84
N SER A 139 -13.56 15.20 -8.98
CA SER A 139 -13.03 16.53 -9.37
C SER A 139 -11.95 16.48 -10.45
N VAL A 140 -11.09 15.44 -10.44
CA VAL A 140 -10.05 15.23 -11.46
C VAL A 140 -10.69 14.87 -12.82
N SER A 141 -11.76 14.08 -12.79
CA SER A 141 -12.49 13.69 -14.00
C SER A 141 -13.13 14.89 -14.69
N ASP A 142 -13.69 15.84 -13.93
CA ASP A 142 -14.29 17.06 -14.47
C ASP A 142 -13.25 18.01 -15.09
N LEU A 143 -12.05 18.10 -14.51
CA LEU A 143 -10.95 18.93 -15.03
C LEU A 143 -10.35 18.40 -16.34
N THR A 144 -10.35 17.08 -16.55
CA THR A 144 -9.87 16.48 -17.81
C THR A 144 -10.86 16.67 -18.96
N LEU A 145 -12.15 16.79 -18.68
CA LEU A 145 -13.19 17.10 -19.68
C LEU A 145 -13.21 18.59 -20.08
N GLN A 146 -12.81 19.50 -19.20
CA GLN A 146 -12.75 20.94 -19.51
C GLN A 146 -11.49 21.35 -20.31
N ASN A 147 -10.43 20.54 -20.32
CA ASN A 147 -9.16 20.83 -20.99
C ASN A 147 -8.97 20.08 -22.32
N GLY A 148 -10.06 19.65 -22.98
CA GLY A 148 -9.99 19.10 -24.34
C GLY A 148 -9.37 20.11 -25.32
N PRO A 149 -8.62 19.67 -26.34
CA PRO A 149 -7.83 20.57 -27.17
C PRO A 149 -8.75 21.56 -27.89
N LEU A 150 -8.50 22.86 -27.67
CA LEU A 150 -8.87 23.89 -28.63
C LEU A 150 -8.16 23.56 -29.95
N SER A 151 -8.96 23.57 -31.02
CA SER A 151 -8.66 23.21 -32.40
C SER A 151 -7.27 23.55 -32.92
#